data_AF-A0A7Y2ZBX1-F1
#
_entry.id   AF-A0A7Y2ZBX1-F1
#
_cell.length_a   1.000
_cell.length_b   1.000
_cell.length_c   1.000
_cell.angle_alpha   90.00
_cell.angle_beta   90.00
_cell.angle_gamma   90.00
#
_symmetry.space_group_name_H-M   'P 1'
#
loop_
_entity.id
_entity.type
_entity.pdbx_description
1 polymer ?
#
loop_
_entity_poly.entity_id
_entity_poly.type
_entity_poly.pdbx_seq_one_letter_code
_entity_poly.pdbx_strand_id
1 'polypeptide(L)'
;MFGDETYYELRELTGTGLKYPSFAEVRDQVADNFKIVHADIERDHLYFDHPREVLGHIRATGVGGVGGFNWTPRRYERFVEDYQNKFATEQGLMLSYVSYLIIAQKRG
;
A
#
# COMPACT_ATOMS: atom_id res chain seq x y z
N MET A 1 3.75 4.07 10.73
CA MET A 1 2.40 3.49 10.46
C MET A 1 2.25 3.33 8.96
N PHE A 2 1.57 2.31 8.43
CA PHE A 2 1.35 2.23 6.97
C PHE A 2 0.33 3.27 6.50
N GLY A 3 0.58 3.83 5.32
CA GLY A 3 -0.22 4.85 4.67
C GLY A 3 -1.23 4.31 3.67
N ASP A 4 -2.22 5.14 3.34
CA ASP A 4 -3.36 4.86 2.46
C ASP A 4 -3.01 4.53 0.99
N GLU A 5 -1.79 4.87 0.58
CA GLU A 5 -1.20 4.54 -0.72
C GLU A 5 -0.50 3.15 -0.75
N THR A 6 -0.42 2.45 0.39
CA THR A 6 0.15 1.09 0.45
C THR A 6 -0.66 0.14 -0.45
N TYR A 7 0.03 -0.60 -1.30
CA TYR A 7 -0.55 -1.49 -2.32
C TYR A 7 -1.42 -0.79 -3.36
N TYR A 8 -1.04 0.43 -3.75
CA TYR A 8 -1.72 1.21 -4.78
C TYR A 8 -2.05 0.40 -6.04
N GLU A 9 -1.13 -0.44 -6.50
CA GLU A 9 -1.27 -1.25 -7.72
C GLU A 9 -2.49 -2.19 -7.65
N LEU A 10 -2.73 -2.79 -6.48
CA LEU A 10 -3.88 -3.66 -6.27
C LEU A 10 -5.18 -2.88 -6.29
N ARG A 11 -5.20 -1.71 -5.65
CA ARG A 11 -6.38 -0.85 -5.60
C ARG A 11 -6.76 -0.35 -6.98
N GLU A 12 -5.77 0.05 -7.77
CA GLU A 12 -5.94 0.48 -9.15
C GLU A 12 -6.54 -0.63 -10.03
N LEU A 13 -6.10 -1.88 -9.89
CA LEU A 13 -6.56 -2.98 -10.75
C LEU A 13 -7.81 -3.70 -10.26
N THR A 14 -8.02 -3.78 -8.96
CA THR A 14 -9.10 -4.58 -8.37
C THR A 14 -10.23 -3.72 -7.81
N GLY A 15 -10.02 -2.41 -7.64
CA GLY A 15 -10.92 -1.53 -6.90
C GLY A 15 -10.99 -1.82 -5.41
N THR A 16 -10.17 -2.78 -4.92
CA THR A 16 -10.10 -3.19 -3.52
C THR A 16 -8.69 -2.94 -2.98
N GLY A 17 -8.59 -2.54 -1.72
CA GLY A 17 -7.32 -2.17 -1.12
C GLY A 17 -7.41 -2.08 0.39
N LEU A 18 -6.29 -1.77 1.01
CA LEU A 18 -6.22 -1.46 2.43
C LEU A 18 -6.90 -0.11 2.70
N LYS A 19 -7.51 0.02 3.88
CA LYS A 19 -8.15 1.25 4.34
C LYS A 19 -7.33 1.80 5.49
N TYR A 20 -6.34 2.63 5.17
CA TYR A 20 -5.60 3.42 6.16
C TYR A 20 -6.07 4.88 6.10
N PRO A 21 -6.00 5.60 7.22
CA PRO A 21 -6.14 7.06 7.20
C PRO A 21 -5.01 7.68 6.37
N SER A 22 -5.29 8.83 5.77
CA SER A 22 -4.30 9.66 5.09
C SER A 22 -3.29 10.24 6.09
N PHE A 23 -2.14 10.65 5.58
CA PHE A 23 -1.10 11.29 6.40
C PHE A 23 -1.63 12.53 7.14
N ALA A 24 -2.46 13.34 6.47
CA ALA A 24 -3.09 14.51 7.06
C ALA A 24 -3.99 14.14 8.25
N GLU A 25 -4.86 13.15 8.10
CA GLU A 25 -5.74 12.69 9.18
C GLU A 25 -4.93 12.20 10.39
N VAL A 26 -3.89 11.39 10.17
CA VAL A 26 -3.02 10.90 11.27
C VAL A 26 -2.29 12.06 11.93
N ARG A 27 -1.69 12.96 11.13
CA ARG A 27 -0.96 14.12 11.63
C ARG A 27 -1.86 15.02 12.47
N ASP A 28 -3.06 15.32 11.99
CA ASP A 28 -3.98 16.22 12.66
C ASP A 28 -4.47 15.59 13.98
N GLN A 29 -4.78 14.28 13.99
CA GLN A 29 -5.13 13.56 15.21
C GLN A 29 -4.01 13.56 16.26
N VAL A 30 -2.74 13.45 15.84
CA VAL A 30 -1.60 13.58 16.76
C VAL A 30 -1.46 15.02 17.26
N ALA A 31 -1.67 16.00 16.39
CA ALA A 31 -1.60 17.42 16.71
C ALA A 31 -2.68 17.89 17.69
N ASP A 32 -3.76 17.14 17.91
CA ASP A 32 -4.77 17.50 18.92
C ASP A 32 -4.20 17.55 20.34
N ASN A 33 -3.30 16.61 20.68
CA ASN A 33 -2.82 16.41 22.05
C ASN A 33 -1.31 16.63 22.20
N PHE A 34 -0.56 16.64 21.10
CA PHE A 34 0.89 16.72 21.10
C PHE A 34 1.38 17.92 20.27
N LYS A 35 2.64 18.30 20.49
CA LYS A 35 3.38 19.17 19.58
C LYS A 35 4.16 18.28 18.62
N ILE A 36 3.87 18.35 17.33
CA ILE A 36 4.63 17.63 16.31
C ILE A 36 6.01 18.27 16.19
N VAL A 37 7.05 17.44 16.30
CA VAL A 37 8.46 17.83 16.18
C VAL A 37 8.97 17.49 14.78
N HIS A 38 8.53 16.37 14.23
CA HIS A 38 8.86 15.91 12.90
C HIS A 38 7.73 15.04 12.35
N ALA A 39 7.49 15.12 11.04
CA ALA A 39 6.54 14.29 10.34
C ALA A 39 7.02 14.07 8.91
N ASP A 40 7.06 12.81 8.47
CA ASP A 40 7.54 12.44 7.14
C ASP A 40 6.75 11.25 6.56
N ILE A 41 6.80 11.14 5.24
CA ILE A 41 6.20 10.05 4.47
C ILE A 41 7.30 9.32 3.70
N GLU A 42 7.56 8.09 4.10
CA GLU A 42 8.43 7.17 3.39
C GLU A 42 7.64 6.41 2.33
N ARG A 43 8.25 6.25 1.15
CA ARG A 43 7.70 5.49 0.02
C ARG A 43 8.75 4.50 -0.44
N ASP A 44 8.40 3.23 -0.32
CA ASP A 44 9.26 2.11 -0.66
C ASP A 44 8.59 1.21 -1.70
N HIS A 45 9.42 0.46 -2.42
CA HIS A 45 8.97 -0.48 -3.42
C HIS A 45 9.62 -1.85 -3.21
N LEU A 46 8.81 -2.89 -3.31
CA LEU A 46 9.28 -4.26 -3.50
C LEU A 46 9.12 -4.64 -4.97
N TYR A 47 9.98 -5.54 -5.45
CA TYR A 47 9.98 -5.99 -6.83
C TYR A 47 9.83 -7.52 -6.89
N PHE A 48 9.02 -7.98 -7.84
CA PHE A 48 8.68 -9.39 -8.03
C PHE A 48 8.79 -9.78 -9.50
N ASP A 49 8.99 -11.07 -9.78
CA ASP A 49 9.12 -11.55 -11.16
C ASP A 49 7.75 -11.78 -11.83
N HIS A 50 6.72 -12.04 -11.03
CA HIS A 50 5.38 -12.36 -11.54
C HIS A 50 4.24 -11.82 -10.64
N PRO A 51 3.08 -11.40 -11.17
CA PRO A 51 1.97 -10.88 -10.34
C PRO A 51 1.43 -11.91 -9.33
N ARG A 52 1.66 -13.21 -9.58
CA ARG A 52 1.35 -14.28 -8.61
C ARG A 52 2.15 -14.14 -7.32
N GLU A 53 3.41 -13.73 -7.41
CA GLU A 53 4.30 -13.59 -6.25
C GLU A 53 3.91 -12.38 -5.42
N VAL A 54 3.49 -11.29 -6.08
CA VAL A 54 2.86 -10.13 -5.41
C VAL A 54 1.68 -10.60 -4.55
N LEU A 55 0.73 -11.34 -5.13
CA LEU A 55 -0.45 -11.86 -4.40
C LEU A 55 -0.05 -12.82 -3.27
N GLY A 56 0.96 -13.66 -3.49
CA GLY A 56 1.51 -14.57 -2.48
C GLY A 56 2.14 -13.81 -1.31
N HIS A 57 2.91 -12.78 -1.60
CA HIS A 57 3.53 -11.88 -0.61
C HIS A 57 2.47 -11.22 0.26
N ILE A 58 1.48 -10.57 -0.34
CA ILE A 58 0.38 -9.92 0.39
C ILE A 58 -0.33 -10.92 1.31
N ARG A 59 -0.64 -12.12 0.82
CA ARG A 59 -1.26 -13.17 1.62
C ARG A 59 -0.38 -13.57 2.83
N ALA A 60 0.94 -13.61 2.65
CA ALA A 60 1.88 -13.94 3.72
C ALA A 60 1.99 -12.85 4.79
N THR A 61 1.75 -11.57 4.45
CA THR A 61 1.76 -10.48 5.44
C THR A 61 0.60 -10.56 6.45
N GLY A 62 -0.42 -11.38 6.19
CA GLY A 62 -1.60 -11.54 7.05
C GLY A 62 -2.54 -10.33 7.06
N VAL A 63 -2.12 -9.18 6.52
CA VAL A 63 -2.97 -8.06 6.20
C VAL A 63 -3.47 -8.25 4.77
N GLY A 64 -4.78 -8.20 4.58
CA GLY A 64 -5.40 -8.40 3.26
C GLY A 64 -5.04 -7.28 2.27
N GLY A 65 -5.89 -7.10 1.26
CA GLY A 65 -5.71 -6.04 0.25
C GLY A 65 -6.52 -6.31 -1.00
N VAL A 66 -6.73 -7.60 -1.30
CA VAL A 66 -7.52 -8.09 -2.45
C VAL A 66 -8.62 -9.08 -2.06
N GLY A 67 -8.89 -9.23 -0.76
CA GLY A 67 -9.86 -10.22 -0.24
C GLY A 67 -11.32 -9.93 -0.66
N GLY A 68 -11.63 -8.68 -1.03
CA GLY A 68 -12.94 -8.29 -1.54
C GLY A 68 -13.12 -8.48 -3.06
N PHE A 69 -12.05 -8.82 -3.79
CA PHE A 69 -12.12 -9.01 -5.23
C PHE A 69 -12.63 -10.41 -5.57
N ASN A 70 -13.66 -10.49 -6.42
CA ASN A 70 -14.17 -11.78 -6.88
C ASN A 70 -13.29 -12.33 -8.02
N TRP A 71 -12.41 -13.26 -7.65
CA TRP A 71 -11.47 -13.93 -8.55
C TRP A 71 -12.16 -14.99 -9.41
N THR A 72 -11.96 -14.89 -10.73
CA THR A 72 -12.25 -15.95 -11.71
C THR A 72 -11.02 -16.13 -12.58
N PRO A 73 -10.84 -17.27 -13.27
CA PRO A 73 -9.68 -17.48 -14.15
C PRO A 73 -9.47 -16.34 -15.14
N ARG A 74 -10.54 -15.90 -15.83
CA ARG A 74 -10.50 -14.77 -16.76
C ARG A 74 -10.10 -13.44 -16.10
N ARG A 75 -10.56 -13.18 -14.87
CA ARG A 75 -10.19 -11.96 -14.14
C ARG A 75 -8.76 -12.01 -13.64
N TYR A 76 -8.28 -13.19 -13.29
CA TYR A 76 -6.88 -13.40 -12.92
C TYR A 76 -5.95 -13.19 -14.11
N GLU A 77 -6.26 -13.76 -15.27
CA GLU A 77 -5.51 -13.52 -16.51
C GLU A 77 -5.43 -12.04 -16.84
N ARG A 78 -6.57 -11.34 -16.82
CA ARG A 78 -6.62 -9.89 -17.02
C ARG A 78 -5.79 -9.13 -15.98
N PHE A 79 -5.87 -9.52 -14.70
CA PHE A 79 -5.06 -8.90 -13.65
C PHE A 79 -3.57 -9.06 -13.95
N VAL A 80 -3.12 -10.24 -14.38
CA VAL A 80 -1.72 -10.49 -14.74
C VAL A 80 -1.29 -9.58 -15.89
N GLU A 81 -2.06 -9.52 -16.97
CA GLU A 81 -1.78 -8.65 -18.13
C GLU A 81 -1.75 -7.18 -17.73
N ASP A 82 -2.79 -6.69 -17.05
CA ASP A 82 -2.91 -5.28 -16.64
C ASP A 82 -1.77 -4.90 -15.67
N TYR A 83 -1.36 -5.80 -14.76
CA TYR A 83 -0.27 -5.55 -13.81
C TYR A 83 1.07 -5.44 -14.52
N GLN A 84 1.38 -6.36 -15.44
CA GLN A 84 2.61 -6.33 -16.22
C GLN A 84 2.68 -5.07 -17.09
N ASN A 85 1.57 -4.69 -17.73
CA ASN A 85 1.54 -3.52 -18.60
C ASN A 85 1.68 -2.20 -17.85
N LYS A 86 1.15 -2.09 -16.61
CA LYS A 86 1.15 -0.85 -15.84
C LYS A 86 2.30 -0.69 -14.86
N PHE A 87 2.82 -1.79 -14.31
CA PHE A 87 3.70 -1.76 -13.13
C PHE A 87 5.01 -2.53 -13.30
N ALA A 88 5.35 -2.93 -14.53
CA ALA A 88 6.68 -3.42 -14.83
C ALA A 88 7.72 -2.29 -14.83
N THR A 89 8.88 -2.59 -14.24
CA THR A 89 10.05 -1.72 -14.18
C THR A 89 11.29 -2.52 -14.59
N GLU A 90 12.44 -1.86 -14.70
CA GLU A 90 13.71 -2.54 -14.98
C GLU A 90 14.10 -3.55 -13.88
N GLN A 91 13.63 -3.34 -12.65
CA GLN A 91 13.90 -4.17 -11.48
C GLN A 91 12.86 -5.29 -11.27
N GLY A 92 11.77 -5.29 -12.05
CA GLY A 92 10.66 -6.23 -11.94
C GLY A 92 9.30 -5.55 -11.73
N LEU A 93 8.32 -6.31 -11.27
CA LEU A 93 6.97 -5.84 -11.00
C LEU A 93 6.91 -5.17 -9.63
N MET A 94 6.61 -3.89 -9.63
CA MET A 94 6.66 -3.04 -8.44
C MET A 94 5.42 -3.21 -7.56
N LEU A 95 5.63 -3.29 -6.24
CA LEU A 95 4.58 -3.21 -5.22
C LEU A 95 4.91 -2.09 -4.23
N SER A 96 4.03 -1.11 -4.12
CA SER A 96 4.25 0.09 -3.29
C SER A 96 3.93 -0.11 -1.81
N TYR A 97 4.81 0.38 -0.94
CA TYR A 97 4.60 0.55 0.49
C TYR A 97 4.73 2.02 0.85
N VAL A 98 3.78 2.52 1.64
CA VAL A 98 3.85 3.88 2.17
C VAL A 98 3.83 3.83 3.69
N SER A 99 4.71 4.59 4.30
CA SER A 99 4.97 4.61 5.74
C SER A 99 4.93 6.06 6.22
N TYR A 100 4.22 6.31 7.32
CA TYR A 100 4.19 7.59 8.01
C TYR A 100 5.02 7.51 9.27
N LEU A 101 5.97 8.43 9.40
CA LEU A 101 6.77 8.65 10.60
C LEU A 101 6.35 9.98 11.23
N ILE A 102 5.88 9.95 12.49
CA ILE A 102 5.53 11.17 13.23
C ILE A 102 6.21 11.10 14.59
N ILE A 103 7.03 12.10 14.87
CA ILE A 103 7.68 12.31 16.17
C ILE A 103 7.00 13.50 16.83
N ALA A 104 6.44 13.28 18.01
CA ALA A 104 5.69 14.31 18.74
C ALA A 104 6.04 14.32 20.23
N GLN A 105 5.93 15.50 20.83
CA GLN A 105 6.19 15.74 22.24
C GLN A 105 4.88 16.05 22.97
N LYS A 106 4.71 15.50 24.17
CA LYS A 106 3.54 15.80 25.02
C LYS A 106 3.51 17.31 25.32
N ARG A 107 2.32 17.92 25.23
CA ARG A 107 2.13 19.29 25.70
C ARG A 107 2.28 19.32 27.23
N GLY A 108 3.05 20.28 27.72
CA GLY A 108 3.25 20.52 29.16
C GLY A 108 1.94 20.88 29.85
#